data_AF-A0A2L0EP89-F1
#
_entry.id   AF-A0A2L0EP89-F1
#
_cell.length_a   1.000
_cell.length_b   1.000
_cell.length_c   1.000
_cell.angle_alpha   90.00
_cell.angle_beta   90.00
_cell.angle_gamma   90.00
#
_symmetry.space_group_name_H-M   'P 1'
#
loop_
_entity.id
_entity.type
_entity.pdbx_description
1 polymer ?
#
loop_
_entity_poly.entity_id
_entity_poly.type
_entity_poly.pdbx_seq_one_letter_code
_entity_poly.pdbx_strand_id
1 'polypeptide(L)'
;MNDPTNAADAVRAISGGVHGVQITNVRVTAQGASDFLVTFDIGWGDSWRCPAGEAPGNWDAAWVFFKLRYQRRSPSGKATRAIGKHLAALDASAVSEALRDAGVPGAPAPTSRATLRRGEGGTYLLVEQPRNEGPARHFELSVEGGQLVVVDLNGRWEHARVQPASTPSGKDVVVQGTPESTGVFVYRSATNTTEGGAMLPVVFRDVSVVCALPDVRLGDVRGVELWPFGLEMVYVPEGPFHLGDPEGAQSRVANCFYDSMRVSGRDATYYVDSEGPIQVGQPTAARARATKLLWYDNDDMAGGVGDQKGPVPAPFPKGYRAFYLMKRQITQGQYADFVNTLWKHTPTSYAQMLRHPYGAQGSYRGTLQVSDSTFFIRVATRPARACNFLSWADGTAFAAWAALRPMSELEYEKACRGAAAPIAQEFAWGSTELINGLAIVGDEGGRYAMIGNASLGNGTSPLVGGDGGLGPVEDDVFAAEAPFSGAAYSSVASLRTASARPLTRRSILDRVSTGRSYYGIPALTGNLWELCVTVGNKEGRSFTGDHGDGSVTAYGQAPTRDVGGSLSWPGPASWAFAWRGGSWFTSVGRGYVAARPFGSGAPGYFYRSFDSGFRAARTAP
;
A
#
# COMPACT_ATOMS: atom_id res chain seq x y z
N MET A 1 0.72 14.20 46.24
CA MET A 1 -0.56 14.23 45.51
C MET A 1 -0.20 14.29 44.04
N ASN A 2 -0.31 13.15 43.35
CA ASN A 2 -0.06 13.05 41.90
C ASN A 2 -1.29 13.63 41.22
N ASP A 3 -1.11 14.74 40.49
CA ASP A 3 -2.17 15.31 39.67
C ASP A 3 -2.46 14.35 38.49
N PRO A 4 -3.68 13.79 38.37
CA PRO A 4 -4.07 12.90 37.28
C PRO A 4 -4.52 13.65 36.02
N THR A 5 -4.32 14.97 35.94
CA THR A 5 -4.73 15.76 34.77
C THR A 5 -3.96 15.39 33.51
N ASN A 6 -4.62 14.54 32.74
CA ASN A 6 -4.57 14.30 31.29
C ASN A 6 -3.25 13.81 30.67
N ALA A 7 -2.98 12.53 30.86
CA ALA A 7 -2.20 11.74 29.89
C ALA A 7 -2.85 11.71 28.49
N ALA A 8 -4.16 12.01 28.37
CA ALA A 8 -4.88 12.10 27.10
C ALA A 8 -4.57 13.37 26.30
N ASP A 9 -4.35 14.52 26.96
CA ASP A 9 -3.98 15.79 26.32
C ASP A 9 -2.55 15.76 25.75
N ALA A 10 -1.78 14.72 26.10
CA ALA A 10 -0.43 14.52 25.59
C ALA A 10 -0.42 13.88 24.19
N VAL A 11 -1.56 13.47 23.63
CA VAL A 11 -1.62 12.84 22.30
C VAL A 11 -2.13 13.80 21.24
N ARG A 12 -1.24 14.29 20.38
CA ARG A 12 -1.61 15.08 19.21
C ARG A 12 -1.82 14.16 18.01
N ALA A 13 -3.05 14.10 17.52
CA ALA A 13 -3.35 13.40 16.28
C ALA A 13 -3.13 14.32 15.08
N ILE A 14 -2.39 13.83 14.09
CA ILE A 14 -2.32 14.46 12.78
C ILE A 14 -3.49 13.90 11.97
N SER A 15 -4.30 14.77 11.35
CA SER A 15 -5.24 14.29 10.34
C SER A 15 -4.45 13.63 9.22
N GLY A 16 -4.63 12.34 9.01
CA GLY A 16 -3.90 11.57 8.03
C GLY A 16 -4.87 10.78 7.18
N GLY A 17 -4.65 10.75 5.88
CA GLY A 17 -5.38 9.91 4.95
C GLY A 17 -4.40 9.58 3.84
N VAL A 18 -4.37 8.32 3.44
CA VAL A 18 -3.54 7.90 2.31
C VAL A 18 -4.45 7.86 1.10
N HIS A 19 -4.01 8.43 -0.02
CA HIS A 19 -4.81 8.58 -1.25
C HIS A 19 -5.65 7.33 -1.56
N GLY A 20 -6.98 7.52 -1.55
CA GLY A 20 -7.99 6.46 -1.63
C GLY A 20 -8.86 6.35 -0.36
N VAL A 21 -8.26 6.45 0.84
CA VAL A 21 -8.95 6.35 2.14
C VAL A 21 -8.68 7.59 2.99
N GLN A 22 -9.74 8.30 3.34
CA GLN A 22 -9.67 9.50 4.18
C GLN A 22 -9.97 9.15 5.62
N ILE A 23 -9.06 9.48 6.54
CA ILE A 23 -9.31 9.41 7.99
C ILE A 23 -9.29 10.85 8.54
N THR A 24 -10.39 11.24 9.18
CA THR A 24 -10.62 12.62 9.65
C THR A 24 -11.21 12.60 11.05
N ASN A 25 -11.31 13.78 11.68
CA ASN A 25 -11.92 13.94 13.01
C ASN A 25 -11.34 13.00 14.08
N VAL A 26 -10.02 12.77 14.01
CA VAL A 26 -9.30 11.87 14.93
C VAL A 26 -9.27 12.48 16.32
N ARG A 27 -9.78 11.71 17.29
CA ARG A 27 -9.84 12.07 18.70
C ARG A 27 -9.20 10.95 19.51
N VAL A 28 -8.36 11.32 20.48
CA VAL A 28 -7.66 10.36 21.34
C VAL A 28 -8.10 10.56 22.78
N THR A 29 -8.43 9.47 23.47
CA THR A 29 -8.75 9.46 24.90
C THR A 29 -7.97 8.36 25.59
N ALA A 30 -7.27 8.68 26.68
CA ALA A 30 -6.53 7.67 27.44
C ALA A 30 -7.53 6.68 28.08
N GLN A 31 -7.26 5.38 27.97
CA GLN A 31 -8.06 4.33 28.61
C GLN A 31 -7.31 3.63 29.75
N GLY A 32 -5.98 3.73 29.79
CA GLY A 32 -5.15 3.11 30.82
C GLY A 32 -3.72 3.64 30.86
N ALA A 33 -2.82 2.85 31.45
CA ALA A 33 -1.42 3.23 31.63
C ALA A 33 -0.58 3.19 30.34
N SER A 34 -0.97 2.36 29.36
CA SER A 34 -0.31 2.19 28.06
C SER A 34 -1.26 2.38 26.86
N ASP A 35 -2.57 2.36 27.12
CA ASP A 35 -3.59 2.18 26.09
C ASP A 35 -4.44 3.45 25.98
N PHE A 36 -4.79 3.80 24.74
CA PHE A 36 -5.61 4.94 24.41
C PHE A 36 -6.62 4.57 23.32
N LEU A 37 -7.85 5.03 23.47
CA LEU A 37 -8.90 4.93 22.49
C LEU A 37 -8.69 5.99 21.41
N VAL A 38 -8.62 5.56 20.17
CA VAL A 38 -8.61 6.44 19.00
C VAL A 38 -9.96 6.32 18.32
N THR A 39 -10.68 7.44 18.21
CA THR A 39 -11.96 7.54 17.50
C THR A 39 -11.80 8.44 16.29
N PHE A 40 -12.31 8.04 15.13
CA PHE A 40 -12.14 8.78 13.88
C PHE A 40 -13.27 8.51 12.90
N ASP A 41 -13.41 9.42 11.93
CA ASP A 41 -14.25 9.22 10.76
C ASP A 41 -13.40 8.65 9.63
N ILE A 42 -13.93 7.70 8.87
CA ILE A 42 -13.22 7.08 7.74
C ILE A 42 -14.13 6.97 6.51
N GLY A 43 -13.59 7.31 5.33
CA GLY A 43 -14.35 7.17 4.08
C GLY A 43 -13.50 6.96 2.83
N TRP A 44 -14.11 6.36 1.81
CA TRP A 44 -13.51 6.12 0.49
C TRP A 44 -14.59 6.01 -0.61
N GLY A 45 -14.17 6.11 -1.87
CA GLY A 45 -15.05 6.34 -3.02
C GLY A 45 -15.82 5.13 -3.54
N ASP A 46 -15.17 3.97 -3.63
CA ASP A 46 -15.69 2.82 -4.40
C ASP A 46 -15.98 1.61 -3.52
N SER A 47 -16.57 1.80 -2.34
CA SER A 47 -16.82 0.69 -1.41
C SER A 47 -17.94 -0.23 -1.89
N TRP A 48 -17.71 -1.55 -1.84
CA TRP A 48 -18.75 -2.55 -2.06
C TRP A 48 -18.64 -3.77 -1.15
N ARG A 49 -19.73 -4.54 -1.03
CA ARG A 49 -19.75 -5.85 -0.37
C ARG A 49 -20.72 -6.81 -1.05
N CYS A 50 -20.22 -7.96 -1.46
CA CYS A 50 -20.99 -9.17 -1.74
C CYS A 50 -20.83 -10.15 -0.58
N PRO A 51 -21.93 -10.65 0.01
CA PRO A 51 -21.88 -11.51 1.17
C PRO A 51 -21.31 -12.89 0.81
N ALA A 52 -20.76 -13.58 1.82
CA ALA A 52 -20.33 -14.96 1.65
C ALA A 52 -21.51 -15.85 1.20
N GLY A 53 -21.27 -16.71 0.22
CA GLY A 53 -22.28 -17.61 -0.36
C GLY A 53 -22.90 -17.11 -1.68
N GLU A 54 -22.73 -15.84 -2.02
CA GLU A 54 -23.02 -15.29 -3.35
C GLU A 54 -21.71 -15.11 -4.11
N ALA A 55 -21.64 -15.41 -5.40
CA ALA A 55 -20.45 -15.14 -6.19
C ALA A 55 -20.38 -13.64 -6.55
N PRO A 56 -19.22 -12.96 -6.39
CA PRO A 56 -17.91 -13.54 -6.13
C PRO A 56 -17.59 -13.76 -4.64
N GLY A 57 -18.43 -13.27 -3.70
CA GLY A 57 -18.27 -13.51 -2.26
C GLY A 57 -17.22 -12.62 -1.63
N ASN A 58 -17.11 -11.39 -2.15
CA ASN A 58 -15.97 -10.52 -1.88
C ASN A 58 -16.39 -9.06 -1.63
N TRP A 59 -15.49 -8.27 -1.05
CA TRP A 59 -15.80 -6.90 -0.61
C TRP A 59 -14.55 -6.03 -0.52
N ASP A 60 -14.78 -4.72 -0.46
CA ASP A 60 -13.74 -3.76 -0.15
C ASP A 60 -13.66 -3.48 1.35
N ALA A 61 -12.43 -3.25 1.81
CA ALA A 61 -12.12 -2.83 3.15
C ALA A 61 -11.07 -1.72 3.13
N ALA A 62 -10.93 -1.00 4.24
CA ALA A 62 -9.78 -0.19 4.54
C ALA A 62 -8.90 -0.93 5.57
N TRP A 63 -7.63 -1.15 5.26
CA TRP A 63 -6.63 -1.54 6.25
C TRP A 63 -6.14 -0.29 6.98
N VAL A 64 -6.47 -0.19 8.27
CA VAL A 64 -6.17 0.97 9.11
C VAL A 64 -5.10 0.62 10.12
N PHE A 65 -4.04 1.42 10.15
CA PHE A 65 -2.96 1.31 11.13
C PHE A 65 -2.44 2.70 11.52
N PHE A 66 -1.64 2.75 12.58
CA PHE A 66 -1.14 4.01 13.13
C PHE A 66 0.38 3.97 13.30
N LYS A 67 1.02 5.10 13.01
CA LYS A 67 2.40 5.36 13.41
C LYS A 67 2.40 6.34 14.57
N LEU A 68 3.31 6.10 15.51
CA LEU A 68 3.48 6.87 16.72
C LEU A 68 4.89 7.41 16.79
N ARG A 69 5.07 8.67 17.17
CA ARG A 69 6.38 9.17 17.62
C ARG A 69 6.21 9.83 18.97
N TYR A 70 7.15 9.61 19.88
CA TYR A 70 7.00 10.07 21.25
C TYR A 70 8.37 10.30 21.90
N GLN A 71 8.40 11.20 22.88
CA GLN A 71 9.57 11.43 23.71
C GLN A 71 9.49 10.59 24.98
N ARG A 72 10.43 9.66 25.18
CA ARG A 72 10.58 8.97 26.47
C ARG A 72 11.07 9.96 27.53
N ARG A 73 10.43 9.97 28.71
CA ARG A 73 10.92 10.68 29.90
C ARG A 73 12.24 10.02 30.32
N SER A 74 13.30 10.82 30.47
CA SER A 74 14.59 10.30 30.93
C SER A 74 14.45 9.69 32.33
N PRO A 75 15.00 8.49 32.60
CA PRO A 75 15.00 7.89 33.94
C PRO A 75 15.63 8.76 35.03
N SER A 76 16.45 9.75 34.64
CA SER A 76 17.13 10.68 35.56
C SER A 76 16.63 12.13 35.49
N GLY A 77 15.66 12.44 34.61
CA GLY A 77 15.21 13.81 34.36
C GLY A 77 16.28 14.78 33.84
N LYS A 78 17.52 14.32 33.55
CA LYS A 78 18.65 15.19 33.20
C LYS A 78 18.50 15.87 31.83
N ALA A 79 18.08 15.13 30.79
CA ALA A 79 17.89 15.68 29.44
C ALA A 79 16.76 16.72 29.41
N THR A 80 15.66 16.39 30.09
CA THR A 80 14.54 17.29 30.38
C THR A 80 14.97 18.55 31.14
N ARG A 81 15.77 18.41 32.20
CA ARG A 81 16.28 19.56 32.96
C ARG A 81 17.23 20.41 32.14
N ALA A 82 17.96 19.83 31.18
CA ALA A 82 18.84 20.57 30.29
C ALA A 82 18.04 21.39 29.27
N ILE A 83 17.07 20.77 28.58
CA ILE A 83 16.16 21.47 27.64
C ILE A 83 15.29 22.48 28.40
N GLY A 84 14.74 22.10 29.56
CA GLY A 84 13.99 22.98 30.44
C GLY A 84 14.84 24.10 31.06
N LYS A 85 16.15 23.93 31.27
CA LYS A 85 17.06 25.03 31.65
C LYS A 85 17.40 25.94 30.47
N HIS A 86 17.54 25.40 29.26
CA HIS A 86 17.70 26.21 28.05
C HIS A 86 16.45 27.01 27.73
N LEU A 87 15.26 26.41 27.90
CA LEU A 87 13.98 27.06 27.74
C LEU A 87 13.63 27.97 28.92
N ALA A 88 13.96 27.65 30.17
CA ALA A 88 13.75 28.58 31.30
C ALA A 88 14.74 29.76 31.30
N ALA A 89 15.85 29.66 30.58
CA ALA A 89 16.70 30.81 30.26
C ALA A 89 16.06 31.73 29.20
N LEU A 90 15.05 31.23 28.47
CA LEU A 90 14.13 32.00 27.64
C LEU A 90 12.86 32.20 28.46
N ASP A 91 12.81 33.20 29.34
CA ASP A 91 11.67 33.41 30.27
C ASP A 91 10.31 33.14 29.60
N ALA A 92 9.38 32.47 30.28
CA ALA A 92 8.08 32.09 29.70
C ALA A 92 7.26 33.32 29.25
N SER A 93 7.53 34.48 29.86
CA SER A 93 7.05 35.80 29.40
C SER A 93 7.74 36.25 28.11
N ALA A 94 9.06 36.05 27.99
CA ALA A 94 9.89 36.36 26.84
C ALA A 94 9.63 35.44 25.64
N VAL A 95 9.23 34.18 25.85
CA VAL A 95 8.72 33.34 24.75
C VAL A 95 7.43 33.97 24.24
N SER A 96 6.43 34.23 25.09
CA SER A 96 5.18 34.89 24.68
C SER A 96 5.37 36.29 24.06
N GLU A 97 6.38 37.06 24.49
CA GLU A 97 6.77 38.35 23.90
C GLU A 97 7.53 38.16 22.58
N ALA A 98 8.51 37.25 22.49
CA ALA A 98 9.20 36.91 21.25
C ALA A 98 8.26 36.27 20.20
N LEU A 99 7.19 35.60 20.64
CA LEU A 99 6.11 35.10 19.79
C LEU A 99 5.25 36.25 19.24
N ARG A 100 5.14 37.38 19.96
CA ARG A 100 4.45 38.61 19.51
C ARG A 100 5.34 39.51 18.64
N ASP A 101 6.64 39.56 18.89
CA ASP A 101 7.60 40.53 18.30
C ASP A 101 8.46 39.95 17.16
N ALA A 102 7.89 39.12 16.30
CA ALA A 102 8.54 38.64 15.06
C ALA A 102 8.72 39.76 14.00
N GLY A 103 9.04 40.99 14.42
CA GLY A 103 9.22 42.17 13.58
C GLY A 103 10.06 43.30 14.17
N VAL A 104 10.78 43.11 15.30
CA VAL A 104 11.61 44.20 15.87
C VAL A 104 13.12 43.89 15.76
N PRO A 105 13.91 44.77 15.09
CA PRO A 105 15.37 44.66 15.05
C PRO A 105 15.98 44.95 16.43
N GLY A 106 16.75 44.03 17.00
CA GLY A 106 17.57 44.29 18.19
C GLY A 106 17.54 43.26 19.33
N ALA A 107 16.86 42.12 19.19
CA ALA A 107 16.88 41.08 20.22
C ALA A 107 18.29 40.48 20.42
N PRO A 108 18.71 40.17 21.67
CA PRO A 108 20.02 39.58 21.94
C PRO A 108 20.16 38.24 21.21
N ALA A 109 21.30 38.05 20.54
CA ALA A 109 21.58 36.86 19.76
C ALA A 109 21.39 35.60 20.64
N PRO A 110 20.58 34.61 20.20
CA PRO A 110 20.44 33.37 20.94
C PRO A 110 21.83 32.76 21.09
N THR A 111 22.13 32.19 22.26
CA THR A 111 23.36 31.39 22.46
C THR A 111 23.59 30.54 21.22
N SER A 112 24.76 30.66 20.58
CA SER A 112 25.08 30.36 19.17
C SER A 112 24.82 28.92 18.66
N ARG A 113 24.06 28.13 19.40
CA ARG A 113 23.79 26.72 19.20
C ARG A 113 22.31 26.38 19.10
N ALA A 114 21.39 27.33 19.28
CA ALA A 114 19.96 27.08 19.08
C ALA A 114 19.36 28.11 18.14
N THR A 115 18.65 27.68 17.10
CA THR A 115 17.87 28.58 16.23
C THR A 115 16.39 28.29 16.41
N LEU A 116 15.58 29.34 16.53
CA LEU A 116 14.13 29.26 16.64
C LEU A 116 13.52 29.86 15.37
N ARG A 117 12.60 29.15 14.73
CA ARG A 117 11.86 29.61 13.53
C ARG A 117 10.38 29.48 13.76
N ARG A 118 9.59 30.44 13.27
CA ARG A 118 8.13 30.37 13.33
C ARG A 118 7.62 29.39 12.25
N GLY A 119 6.75 28.47 12.64
CA GLY A 119 6.04 27.54 11.76
C GLY A 119 4.60 28.00 11.46
N GLU A 120 3.87 27.20 10.70
CA GLU A 120 2.45 27.42 10.43
C GLU A 120 1.57 27.03 11.63
N GLY A 121 0.39 27.64 11.74
CA GLY A 121 -0.59 27.27 12.78
C GLY A 121 -0.21 27.64 14.22
N GLY A 122 0.72 28.59 14.42
CA GLY A 122 1.14 29.04 15.76
C GLY A 122 2.22 28.16 16.41
N THR A 123 2.87 27.29 15.64
CA THR A 123 3.98 26.45 16.09
C THR A 123 5.34 27.13 15.87
N TYR A 124 6.37 26.66 16.56
CA TYR A 124 7.75 27.12 16.40
C TYR A 124 8.71 25.92 16.32
N LEU A 125 9.67 25.99 15.41
CA LEU A 125 10.73 25.00 15.27
C LEU A 125 11.98 25.47 16.02
N LEU A 126 12.41 24.71 17.02
CA LEU A 126 13.68 24.88 17.71
C LEU A 126 14.69 23.87 17.17
N VAL A 127 15.83 24.36 16.68
CA VAL A 127 16.96 23.53 16.20
C VAL A 127 18.15 23.74 17.13
N GLU A 128 18.51 22.73 17.90
CA GLU A 128 19.63 22.71 18.84
C GLU A 128 20.83 21.96 18.25
N GLN A 129 21.93 22.66 18.02
CA GLN A 129 23.24 22.14 17.64
C GLN A 129 23.96 21.59 18.87
N PRO A 130 24.36 20.31 18.91
CA PRO A 130 25.03 19.74 20.07
C PRO A 130 26.45 20.28 20.26
N ARG A 131 27.01 20.06 21.46
CA ARG A 131 28.35 20.57 21.84
C ARG A 131 29.52 19.88 21.13
N ASN A 132 29.30 18.67 20.62
CA ASN A 132 30.27 17.86 19.88
C ASN A 132 29.77 17.68 18.43
N GLU A 133 30.55 17.05 17.54
CA GLU A 133 30.16 16.66 16.15
C GLU A 133 28.98 15.68 16.14
N GLY A 134 27.85 16.16 16.61
CA GLY A 134 26.61 15.45 16.73
C GLY A 134 25.55 16.14 15.87
N PRO A 135 24.51 15.40 15.51
CA PRO A 135 23.42 15.92 14.72
C PRO A 135 22.54 16.90 15.51
N ALA A 136 22.07 17.95 14.84
CA ALA A 136 21.15 18.92 15.40
C ALA A 136 19.82 18.27 15.82
N ARG A 137 19.34 18.63 17.00
CA ARG A 137 18.05 18.21 17.53
C ARG A 137 16.98 19.20 17.12
N HIS A 138 15.92 18.69 16.52
CA HIS A 138 14.79 19.50 16.06
C HIS A 138 13.59 19.25 16.97
N PHE A 139 12.96 20.33 17.42
CA PHE A 139 11.78 20.28 18.28
C PHE A 139 10.70 21.19 17.72
N GLU A 140 9.46 20.73 17.69
CA GLU A 140 8.30 21.61 17.47
C GLU A 140 7.75 22.05 18.82
N LEU A 141 7.43 23.34 18.93
CA LEU A 141 6.91 23.99 20.11
C LEU A 141 5.52 24.55 19.77
N SER A 142 4.51 24.26 20.57
CA SER A 142 3.17 24.86 20.48
C SER A 142 2.67 25.26 21.87
N VAL A 143 1.67 26.14 21.92
CA VAL A 143 0.96 26.47 23.17
C VAL A 143 -0.46 25.97 23.06
N GLU A 144 -0.81 24.99 23.88
CA GLU A 144 -2.12 24.32 23.89
C GLU A 144 -2.70 24.42 25.31
N GLY A 145 -3.91 24.98 25.45
CA GLY A 145 -4.53 25.17 26.77
C GLY A 145 -3.72 26.05 27.74
N GLY A 146 -2.83 26.91 27.23
CA GLY A 146 -1.91 27.73 28.04
C GLY A 146 -0.65 27.01 28.51
N GLN A 147 -0.43 25.76 28.10
CA GLN A 147 0.79 24.99 28.38
C GLN A 147 1.68 24.90 27.13
N LEU A 148 3.01 24.98 27.34
CA LEU A 148 4.01 24.75 26.29
C LEU A 148 4.13 23.25 26.02
N VAL A 149 3.77 22.84 24.81
CA VAL A 149 3.97 21.48 24.29
C VAL A 149 5.27 21.45 23.50
N VAL A 150 6.13 20.46 23.77
CA VAL A 150 7.43 20.28 23.10
C VAL A 150 7.48 18.89 22.48
N VAL A 151 7.44 18.83 21.15
CA VAL A 151 7.55 17.58 20.39
C VAL A 151 8.99 17.42 19.92
N ASP A 152 9.58 16.25 20.19
CA ASP A 152 10.87 15.89 19.61
C ASP A 152 10.64 15.38 18.20
N LEU A 153 10.98 16.20 17.20
CA LEU A 153 10.96 15.79 15.80
C LEU A 153 12.13 14.82 15.49
N ASN A 154 12.90 14.43 16.51
CA ASN A 154 13.91 13.39 16.48
C ASN A 154 13.43 12.01 16.93
N GLY A 155 12.20 11.85 17.42
CA GLY A 155 11.62 10.54 17.70
C GLY A 155 11.43 9.70 16.43
N ARG A 156 11.74 8.40 16.50
CA ARG A 156 11.44 7.44 15.43
C ARG A 156 9.92 7.23 15.34
N TRP A 157 9.38 7.18 14.13
CA TRP A 157 8.02 6.67 13.94
C TRP A 157 8.02 5.16 14.17
N GLU A 158 7.26 4.74 15.16
CA GLU A 158 7.05 3.36 15.56
C GLU A 158 5.62 2.94 15.22
N HIS A 159 5.37 1.64 15.10
CA HIS A 159 4.04 1.14 14.82
C HIS A 159 3.24 1.00 16.12
N ALA A 160 2.00 1.49 16.12
CA ALA A 160 1.10 1.25 17.24
C ALA A 160 0.70 -0.23 17.30
N ARG A 161 0.46 -0.76 18.50
CA ARG A 161 -0.42 -1.93 18.64
C ARG A 161 -1.85 -1.44 18.50
N VAL A 162 -2.68 -2.10 17.68
CA VAL A 162 -4.04 -1.69 17.31
C VAL A 162 -4.99 -2.87 17.45
N GLN A 163 -6.09 -2.67 18.17
CA GLN A 163 -7.15 -3.67 18.33
C GLN A 163 -8.53 -3.01 18.16
N PRO A 164 -9.57 -3.76 17.74
CA PRO A 164 -10.93 -3.26 17.74
C PRO A 164 -11.36 -2.84 19.14
N ALA A 165 -12.04 -1.69 19.27
CA ALA A 165 -12.69 -1.34 20.52
C ALA A 165 -13.95 -2.20 20.72
N SER A 166 -14.32 -2.46 21.97
CA SER A 166 -15.50 -3.26 22.35
C SER A 166 -16.86 -2.63 21.98
N THR A 167 -16.88 -1.46 21.34
CA THR A 167 -18.10 -0.74 20.96
C THR A 167 -18.01 -0.20 19.54
N PRO A 168 -18.80 -0.73 18.60
CA PRO A 168 -19.32 0.04 17.48
C PRO A 168 -20.73 0.51 17.83
N SER A 169 -20.90 1.77 18.24
CA SER A 169 -22.23 2.39 18.27
C SER A 169 -22.54 2.93 16.87
N GLY A 170 -22.96 2.06 15.96
CA GLY A 170 -23.38 2.42 14.61
C GLY A 170 -23.56 1.19 13.73
N LYS A 171 -24.82 0.92 13.36
CA LYS A 171 -25.17 -0.15 12.41
C LYS A 171 -24.50 0.17 11.05
N ASP A 172 -23.94 -0.83 10.39
CA ASP A 172 -23.38 -0.80 9.01
C ASP A 172 -21.84 -0.87 8.85
N VAL A 173 -21.05 -0.96 9.93
CA VAL A 173 -19.58 -1.11 9.87
C VAL A 173 -19.08 -2.35 10.62
N VAL A 174 -18.04 -2.99 10.09
CA VAL A 174 -17.25 -4.04 10.74
C VAL A 174 -15.84 -3.50 10.96
N VAL A 175 -15.33 -3.66 12.18
CA VAL A 175 -13.93 -3.38 12.55
C VAL A 175 -13.31 -4.71 12.98
N GLN A 176 -12.51 -5.30 12.11
CA GLN A 176 -11.91 -6.62 12.31
C GLN A 176 -10.43 -6.49 12.64
N GLY A 177 -10.02 -6.96 13.81
CA GLY A 177 -8.62 -6.97 14.25
C GLY A 177 -7.80 -8.08 13.61
N THR A 178 -6.49 -8.02 13.85
CA THR A 178 -5.54 -9.09 13.50
C THR A 178 -4.93 -9.70 14.76
N PRO A 179 -4.52 -10.98 14.72
CA PRO A 179 -3.86 -11.63 15.86
C PRO A 179 -2.62 -10.88 16.35
N GLU A 180 -1.87 -10.27 15.43
CA GLU A 180 -0.64 -9.53 15.72
C GLU A 180 -0.91 -8.13 16.29
N SER A 181 -2.17 -7.67 16.27
CA SER A 181 -2.57 -6.32 16.68
C SER A 181 -1.78 -5.22 15.96
N THR A 182 -1.55 -5.37 14.64
CA THR A 182 -0.81 -4.40 13.82
C THR A 182 -1.74 -3.41 13.09
N GLY A 183 -3.04 -3.67 13.12
CA GLY A 183 -4.03 -2.84 12.44
C GLY A 183 -5.40 -3.53 12.43
N VAL A 184 -6.36 -2.88 11.78
CA VAL A 184 -7.73 -3.38 11.66
C VAL A 184 -8.22 -3.25 10.21
N PHE A 185 -9.05 -4.17 9.77
CA PHE A 185 -9.87 -3.99 8.57
C PHE A 185 -11.18 -3.30 8.93
N VAL A 186 -11.52 -2.24 8.21
CA VAL A 186 -12.79 -1.53 8.32
C VAL A 186 -13.59 -1.71 7.04
N TYR A 187 -14.79 -2.29 7.11
CA TYR A 187 -15.64 -2.53 5.93
C TYR A 187 -17.12 -2.52 6.27
N ARG A 188 -17.98 -2.54 5.24
CA ARG A 188 -19.44 -2.55 5.43
C ARG A 188 -19.91 -3.83 6.08
N SER A 189 -20.88 -3.78 6.99
CA SER A 189 -21.47 -5.00 7.57
C SER A 189 -22.54 -5.65 6.68
N ALA A 190 -23.04 -4.93 5.67
CA ALA A 190 -24.11 -5.38 4.79
C ALA A 190 -23.80 -5.09 3.32
N THR A 191 -24.47 -5.83 2.43
CA THR A 191 -24.46 -5.62 0.98
C THR A 191 -24.97 -4.22 0.65
N ASN A 192 -24.33 -3.53 -0.28
CA ASN A 192 -24.67 -2.15 -0.66
C ASN A 192 -24.82 -1.97 -2.18
N THR A 193 -25.26 -3.01 -2.88
CA THR A 193 -25.51 -2.95 -4.32
C THR A 193 -26.70 -2.03 -4.60
N THR A 194 -26.49 -0.98 -5.40
CA THR A 194 -27.61 -0.28 -6.03
C THR A 194 -28.32 -1.23 -7.01
N GLU A 195 -29.55 -0.89 -7.43
CA GLU A 195 -30.32 -1.65 -8.44
C GLU A 195 -29.55 -1.82 -9.79
N GLY A 196 -28.46 -1.07 -9.98
CA GLY A 196 -27.53 -1.16 -11.12
C GLY A 196 -26.11 -1.67 -10.81
N GLY A 197 -25.81 -2.16 -9.60
CA GLY A 197 -24.51 -2.72 -9.24
C GLY A 197 -23.38 -1.69 -9.04
N ALA A 198 -23.66 -0.39 -9.11
CA ALA A 198 -22.65 0.64 -8.96
C ALA A 198 -22.10 0.68 -7.53
N MET A 199 -20.77 0.73 -7.41
CA MET A 199 -20.07 0.98 -6.14
C MET A 199 -20.38 2.40 -5.64
N LEU A 200 -20.52 2.54 -4.32
CA LEU A 200 -20.90 3.80 -3.69
C LEU A 200 -19.87 4.21 -2.64
N PRO A 201 -19.64 5.52 -2.48
CA PRO A 201 -18.78 6.01 -1.43
C PRO A 201 -19.32 5.62 -0.07
N VAL A 202 -18.41 5.50 0.88
CA VAL A 202 -18.73 5.23 2.28
C VAL A 202 -18.10 6.27 3.17
N VAL A 203 -18.80 6.64 4.23
CA VAL A 203 -18.26 7.39 5.35
C VAL A 203 -18.80 6.73 6.61
N PHE A 204 -17.92 6.12 7.39
CA PHE A 204 -18.22 5.67 8.74
C PHE A 204 -17.80 6.75 9.71
N ARG A 205 -18.71 7.08 10.63
CA ARG A 205 -18.46 8.07 11.68
C ARG A 205 -18.09 7.36 12.96
N ASP A 206 -17.23 7.99 13.75
CA ASP A 206 -16.92 7.58 15.11
C ASP A 206 -16.46 6.11 15.23
N VAL A 207 -15.65 5.65 14.26
CA VAL A 207 -15.00 4.35 14.32
C VAL A 207 -13.94 4.39 15.43
N SER A 208 -14.00 3.43 16.36
CA SER A 208 -13.10 3.38 17.50
C SER A 208 -12.19 2.15 17.49
N VAL A 209 -10.92 2.37 17.81
CA VAL A 209 -9.89 1.34 18.03
C VAL A 209 -9.12 1.63 19.30
N VAL A 210 -8.63 0.58 19.96
CA VAL A 210 -7.69 0.70 21.07
C VAL A 210 -6.28 0.63 20.50
N CYS A 211 -5.49 1.67 20.77
CA CYS A 211 -4.09 1.75 20.40
C CYS A 211 -3.22 1.71 21.65
N ALA A 212 -2.03 1.12 21.54
CA ALA A 212 -1.03 1.14 22.61
C ALA A 212 0.38 1.42 22.06
N LEU A 213 1.19 2.08 22.90
CA LEU A 213 2.62 2.28 22.63
C LEU A 213 3.36 0.92 22.69
N PRO A 214 4.27 0.63 21.75
CA PRO A 214 5.12 -0.55 21.86
C PRO A 214 6.11 -0.36 23.01
N ASP A 215 6.04 -1.24 24.00
CA ASP A 215 7.03 -1.42 25.07
C ASP A 215 7.27 -0.19 25.99
N VAL A 216 6.34 0.77 26.02
CA VAL A 216 6.41 2.00 26.85
C VAL A 216 5.05 2.35 27.43
N ARG A 217 5.01 2.88 28.66
CA ARG A 217 3.78 3.40 29.28
C ARG A 217 3.58 4.88 28.94
N LEU A 218 2.32 5.31 28.82
CA LEU A 218 1.96 6.71 28.57
C LEU A 218 2.50 7.66 29.65
N GLY A 219 2.52 7.23 30.91
CA GLY A 219 3.10 8.03 32.01
C GLY A 219 4.62 8.25 31.90
N ASP A 220 5.30 7.42 31.11
CA ASP A 220 6.75 7.47 30.89
C ASP A 220 7.11 8.28 29.64
N VAL A 221 6.15 8.95 28.98
CA VAL A 221 6.38 9.82 27.82
C VAL A 221 5.93 11.25 28.08
N ARG A 222 6.43 12.21 27.29
CA ARG A 222 6.08 13.64 27.40
C ARG A 222 4.95 14.08 26.48
N GLY A 223 4.65 13.22 25.51
CA GLY A 223 3.68 13.45 24.45
C GLY A 223 3.83 12.34 23.41
N VAL A 224 2.73 12.04 22.73
CA VAL A 224 2.67 11.09 21.62
C VAL A 224 2.07 11.82 20.45
N GLU A 225 2.73 11.76 19.31
CA GLU A 225 2.07 12.09 18.06
C GLU A 225 1.61 10.82 17.38
N LEU A 226 0.38 10.85 16.87
CA LEU A 226 -0.24 9.75 16.17
C LEU A 226 -0.58 10.17 14.74
N TRP A 227 -0.14 9.35 13.79
CA TRP A 227 -0.45 9.50 12.37
C TRP A 227 -1.24 8.27 11.89
N PRO A 228 -2.53 8.43 11.53
CA PRO A 228 -3.33 7.36 10.96
C PRO A 228 -3.01 7.14 9.47
N PHE A 229 -3.05 5.88 9.06
CA PHE A 229 -2.92 5.45 7.68
C PHE A 229 -4.06 4.50 7.33
N GLY A 230 -4.61 4.64 6.12
CA GLY A 230 -5.67 3.78 5.60
C GLY A 230 -5.35 3.34 4.18
N LEU A 231 -5.29 2.04 3.91
CA LEU A 231 -5.07 1.49 2.57
C LEU A 231 -6.34 0.80 2.08
N GLU A 232 -6.82 1.11 0.89
CA GLU A 232 -7.97 0.40 0.31
C GLU A 232 -7.55 -1.02 -0.10
N MET A 233 -8.31 -2.01 0.33
CA MET A 233 -8.06 -3.43 0.16
C MET A 233 -9.30 -4.11 -0.41
N VAL A 234 -9.11 -5.19 -1.16
CA VAL A 234 -10.17 -6.08 -1.63
C VAL A 234 -9.97 -7.43 -0.95
N TYR A 235 -11.00 -7.93 -0.27
CA TYR A 235 -11.06 -9.31 0.17
C TYR A 235 -11.14 -10.22 -1.06
N VAL A 236 -10.28 -11.22 -1.13
CA VAL A 236 -10.31 -12.31 -2.10
C VAL A 236 -10.69 -13.58 -1.33
N PRO A 237 -11.83 -14.20 -1.64
CA PRO A 237 -12.37 -15.31 -0.86
C PRO A 237 -11.55 -16.58 -1.04
N GLU A 238 -11.63 -17.43 -0.01
CA GLU A 238 -11.13 -18.78 -0.09
C GLU A 238 -11.85 -19.56 -1.20
N GLY A 239 -11.09 -20.37 -1.93
CA GLY A 239 -11.66 -21.34 -2.85
C GLY A 239 -10.76 -21.66 -4.04
N PRO A 240 -11.14 -22.69 -4.80
CA PRO A 240 -10.33 -23.17 -5.90
C PRO A 240 -10.24 -22.18 -7.06
N PHE A 241 -9.22 -22.35 -7.91
CA PHE A 241 -9.01 -21.56 -9.12
C PHE A 241 -8.05 -22.24 -10.09
N HIS A 242 -8.02 -21.73 -11.32
CA HIS A 242 -7.13 -22.18 -12.38
C HIS A 242 -5.89 -21.28 -12.46
N LEU A 243 -4.70 -21.90 -12.55
CA LEU A 243 -3.43 -21.26 -12.85
C LEU A 243 -3.03 -21.51 -14.30
N GLY A 244 -2.51 -20.48 -14.96
CA GLY A 244 -1.97 -20.58 -16.30
C GLY A 244 -2.97 -20.29 -17.42
N ASP A 245 -2.64 -20.79 -18.60
CA ASP A 245 -3.39 -20.63 -19.84
C ASP A 245 -3.99 -21.98 -20.27
N PRO A 246 -5.23 -22.04 -20.80
CA PRO A 246 -5.88 -23.29 -21.16
C PRO A 246 -5.19 -24.04 -22.31
N GLU A 247 -4.32 -23.37 -23.10
CA GLU A 247 -3.50 -24.02 -24.13
C GLU A 247 -2.20 -24.64 -23.57
N GLY A 248 -1.81 -24.27 -22.33
CA GLY A 248 -0.62 -24.75 -21.62
C GLY A 248 0.66 -24.55 -22.43
N ALA A 249 1.49 -25.59 -22.53
CA ALA A 249 2.75 -25.56 -23.31
C ALA A 249 2.60 -25.18 -24.81
N GLN A 250 1.38 -25.25 -25.36
CA GLN A 250 1.13 -24.84 -26.75
C GLN A 250 0.76 -23.36 -26.86
N SER A 251 0.55 -22.72 -25.71
CA SER A 251 0.21 -21.32 -25.62
C SER A 251 1.35 -20.46 -26.13
N ARG A 252 1.01 -19.33 -26.77
CA ARG A 252 1.97 -18.27 -27.09
C ARG A 252 2.26 -17.36 -25.89
N VAL A 253 1.69 -17.67 -24.73
CA VAL A 253 1.90 -16.95 -23.48
C VAL A 253 3.24 -17.38 -22.87
N ALA A 254 4.15 -16.41 -22.68
CA ALA A 254 5.47 -16.69 -22.14
C ALA A 254 5.40 -17.38 -20.77
N ASN A 255 6.00 -18.57 -20.66
CA ASN A 255 6.30 -19.27 -19.40
C ASN A 255 5.10 -19.55 -18.49
N CYS A 256 3.91 -19.74 -19.07
CA CYS A 256 2.68 -19.93 -18.31
C CYS A 256 2.73 -21.21 -17.45
N PHE A 257 1.94 -21.22 -16.37
CA PHE A 257 1.70 -22.45 -15.61
C PHE A 257 0.79 -23.41 -16.39
N TYR A 258 0.92 -24.71 -16.13
CA TYR A 258 -0.03 -25.73 -16.59
C TYR A 258 0.10 -27.01 -15.78
N ASP A 259 -0.87 -27.90 -15.93
CA ASP A 259 -0.81 -29.27 -15.45
C ASP A 259 -0.07 -30.15 -16.47
N SER A 260 1.09 -30.68 -16.09
CA SER A 260 1.86 -31.59 -16.95
C SER A 260 1.23 -32.99 -17.07
N MET A 261 0.25 -33.32 -16.22
CA MET A 261 -0.56 -34.54 -16.32
C MET A 261 -1.76 -34.36 -17.26
N ARG A 262 -1.91 -33.20 -17.92
CA ARG A 262 -3.06 -32.89 -18.77
C ARG A 262 -3.25 -33.89 -19.90
N VAL A 263 -4.51 -34.07 -20.30
CA VAL A 263 -4.87 -34.75 -21.54
C VAL A 263 -4.82 -33.74 -22.69
N SER A 264 -4.11 -34.07 -23.77
CA SER A 264 -4.03 -33.22 -24.97
C SER A 264 -5.42 -32.84 -25.49
N GLY A 265 -5.60 -31.58 -25.90
CA GLY A 265 -6.88 -31.05 -26.40
C GLY A 265 -7.91 -30.70 -25.31
N ARG A 266 -7.54 -30.76 -24.02
CA ARG A 266 -8.34 -30.24 -22.90
C ARG A 266 -7.64 -29.05 -22.23
N ASP A 267 -8.39 -28.37 -21.37
CA ASP A 267 -7.88 -27.31 -20.49
C ASP A 267 -6.60 -27.78 -19.80
N ALA A 268 -5.52 -27.04 -20.07
CA ALA A 268 -4.19 -27.33 -19.56
C ALA A 268 -3.91 -26.67 -18.21
N THR A 269 -4.76 -25.78 -17.73
CA THR A 269 -4.48 -25.02 -16.51
C THR A 269 -4.28 -25.93 -15.29
N TYR A 270 -3.44 -25.50 -14.36
CA TYR A 270 -3.27 -26.21 -13.09
C TYR A 270 -4.37 -25.79 -12.11
N TYR A 271 -5.21 -26.74 -11.70
CA TYR A 271 -6.31 -26.47 -10.77
C TYR A 271 -5.81 -26.50 -9.31
N VAL A 272 -5.82 -25.36 -8.63
CA VAL A 272 -5.50 -25.24 -7.20
C VAL A 272 -6.80 -25.46 -6.41
N ASP A 273 -6.84 -26.49 -5.58
CA ASP A 273 -8.05 -26.95 -4.87
C ASP A 273 -7.86 -27.15 -3.36
N SER A 274 -6.67 -26.85 -2.84
CA SER A 274 -6.37 -26.97 -1.42
C SER A 274 -5.11 -26.17 -1.04
N GLU A 275 -4.86 -26.08 0.27
CA GLU A 275 -3.61 -25.57 0.84
C GLU A 275 -2.49 -26.62 0.96
N GLY A 276 -2.72 -27.83 0.44
CA GLY A 276 -1.71 -28.88 0.41
C GLY A 276 -0.48 -28.49 -0.44
N PRO A 277 0.64 -29.20 -0.29
CA PRO A 277 1.83 -28.95 -1.10
C PRO A 277 1.54 -29.21 -2.58
N ILE A 278 1.93 -28.29 -3.46
CA ILE A 278 1.82 -28.45 -4.92
C ILE A 278 3.10 -29.12 -5.43
N GLN A 279 2.95 -30.30 -6.03
CA GLN A 279 4.07 -31.00 -6.65
C GLN A 279 4.41 -30.37 -7.99
N VAL A 280 5.68 -29.99 -8.16
CA VAL A 280 6.22 -29.49 -9.43
C VAL A 280 6.97 -30.61 -10.14
N GLY A 281 6.70 -30.83 -11.41
CA GLY A 281 7.44 -31.76 -12.24
C GLY A 281 6.66 -32.32 -13.42
N GLN A 282 7.27 -33.28 -14.10
CA GLN A 282 6.69 -33.99 -15.23
C GLN A 282 6.18 -35.40 -14.83
N PRO A 283 5.30 -36.01 -15.62
CA PRO A 283 4.87 -37.39 -15.43
C PRO A 283 6.07 -38.34 -15.47
N THR A 284 6.26 -39.16 -14.44
CA THR A 284 7.32 -40.19 -14.36
C THR A 284 6.77 -41.45 -13.70
N ALA A 285 7.45 -42.58 -13.85
CA ALA A 285 7.05 -43.83 -13.18
C ALA A 285 6.94 -43.68 -11.65
N ALA A 286 7.83 -42.90 -11.03
CA ALA A 286 7.80 -42.58 -9.60
C ALA A 286 6.58 -41.74 -9.18
N ARG A 287 5.90 -41.11 -10.14
CA ARG A 287 4.73 -40.23 -9.94
C ARG A 287 3.47 -40.78 -10.61
N ALA A 288 3.41 -42.09 -10.87
CA ALA A 288 2.29 -42.72 -11.56
C ALA A 288 0.92 -42.57 -10.86
N ARG A 289 0.90 -42.20 -9.58
CA ARG A 289 -0.32 -41.95 -8.79
C ARG A 289 -0.71 -40.46 -8.70
N ALA A 290 0.10 -39.55 -9.25
CA ALA A 290 -0.26 -38.14 -9.27
C ALA A 290 -1.45 -37.91 -10.19
N THR A 291 -2.42 -37.11 -9.76
CA THR A 291 -3.58 -36.72 -10.58
C THR A 291 -3.36 -35.40 -11.30
N LYS A 292 -2.45 -34.57 -10.79
CA LYS A 292 -2.01 -33.30 -11.36
C LYS A 292 -0.58 -32.99 -10.92
N LEU A 293 0.19 -32.31 -11.78
CA LEU A 293 1.55 -31.84 -11.48
C LEU A 293 1.73 -30.45 -12.06
N LEU A 294 2.11 -29.48 -11.23
CA LEU A 294 2.38 -28.13 -11.70
C LEU A 294 3.65 -28.14 -12.57
N TRP A 295 3.58 -27.47 -13.70
CA TRP A 295 4.71 -27.22 -14.56
C TRP A 295 4.61 -25.84 -15.20
N TYR A 296 5.68 -25.42 -15.84
CA TYR A 296 5.77 -24.16 -16.56
C TYR A 296 6.85 -24.26 -17.64
N ASP A 297 6.62 -23.58 -18.75
CA ASP A 297 7.58 -23.52 -19.85
C ASP A 297 8.84 -22.79 -19.41
N ASN A 298 9.95 -23.02 -20.12
CA ASN A 298 11.24 -22.33 -19.90
C ASN A 298 11.84 -21.91 -21.26
N ASP A 299 10.96 -21.61 -22.21
CA ASP A 299 11.31 -21.50 -23.62
C ASP A 299 11.79 -20.08 -24.00
N ASP A 300 11.59 -19.09 -23.13
CA ASP A 300 12.05 -17.73 -23.35
C ASP A 300 13.50 -17.56 -22.80
N MET A 301 14.45 -17.24 -23.70
CA MET A 301 15.90 -17.06 -23.48
C MET A 301 16.28 -15.99 -22.42
N ALA A 302 15.32 -15.44 -21.67
CA ALA A 302 15.48 -14.33 -20.75
C ALA A 302 16.00 -14.72 -19.35
N GLY A 303 16.44 -15.97 -19.14
CA GLY A 303 17.16 -16.38 -17.94
C GLY A 303 16.44 -16.02 -16.64
N GLY A 304 15.22 -16.49 -16.44
CA GLY A 304 14.43 -16.04 -15.30
C GLY A 304 13.02 -16.63 -15.22
N VAL A 305 12.88 -17.95 -15.37
CA VAL A 305 11.56 -18.58 -15.44
C VAL A 305 11.26 -19.45 -14.22
N GLY A 306 12.29 -20.14 -13.76
CA GLY A 306 12.29 -20.97 -12.57
C GLY A 306 13.21 -22.18 -12.74
N ASP A 307 13.42 -22.90 -11.66
CA ASP A 307 14.29 -24.07 -11.56
C ASP A 307 13.57 -25.37 -11.92
N GLN A 308 12.26 -25.31 -12.21
CA GLN A 308 11.36 -26.43 -12.47
C GLN A 308 11.39 -27.50 -11.36
N LYS A 309 11.72 -27.08 -10.12
CA LYS A 309 11.76 -27.94 -8.93
C LYS A 309 10.61 -27.61 -8.00
N GLY A 310 10.36 -28.55 -7.10
CA GLY A 310 9.34 -28.43 -6.07
C GLY A 310 9.63 -29.33 -4.87
N PRO A 311 8.63 -29.57 -4.01
CA PRO A 311 7.28 -29.02 -4.11
C PRO A 311 7.24 -27.50 -3.81
N VAL A 312 6.15 -26.84 -4.19
CA VAL A 312 5.71 -25.61 -3.51
C VAL A 312 5.13 -26.05 -2.15
N PRO A 313 5.76 -25.69 -1.02
CA PRO A 313 5.38 -26.22 0.29
C PRO A 313 4.00 -25.74 0.77
N ALA A 314 3.39 -26.49 1.69
CA ALA A 314 2.08 -26.13 2.26
C ALA A 314 2.06 -24.72 2.90
N PRO A 315 3.09 -24.24 3.61
CA PRO A 315 3.11 -22.87 4.13
C PRO A 315 3.14 -21.74 3.09
N PHE A 316 3.49 -22.02 1.83
CA PHE A 316 3.53 -20.99 0.80
C PHE A 316 2.11 -20.48 0.49
N PRO A 317 1.88 -19.17 0.39
CA PRO A 317 0.56 -18.62 0.02
C PRO A 317 0.21 -18.97 -1.42
N LYS A 318 -0.69 -19.94 -1.60
CA LYS A 318 -1.08 -20.46 -2.92
C LYS A 318 -2.30 -19.77 -3.51
N GLY A 319 -2.93 -18.84 -2.78
CA GLY A 319 -4.17 -18.18 -3.19
C GLY A 319 -5.45 -19.02 -3.03
N TYR A 320 -5.37 -20.21 -2.42
CA TYR A 320 -6.57 -20.97 -2.06
C TYR A 320 -7.23 -20.36 -0.84
N ARG A 321 -6.51 -20.13 0.27
CA ARG A 321 -7.00 -19.40 1.45
C ARG A 321 -7.38 -17.98 1.11
N ALA A 322 -8.34 -17.45 1.87
CA ALA A 322 -8.74 -16.07 1.76
C ALA A 322 -7.60 -15.11 2.13
N PHE A 323 -7.53 -13.99 1.41
CA PHE A 323 -6.56 -12.92 1.66
C PHE A 323 -7.16 -11.57 1.26
N TYR A 324 -6.60 -10.49 1.79
CA TYR A 324 -6.83 -9.15 1.31
C TYR A 324 -5.68 -8.72 0.40
N LEU A 325 -6.00 -8.08 -0.72
CA LEU A 325 -5.03 -7.47 -1.62
C LEU A 325 -5.27 -5.96 -1.66
N MET A 326 -4.22 -5.13 -1.66
CA MET A 326 -4.41 -3.69 -1.90
C MET A 326 -5.20 -3.49 -3.20
N LYS A 327 -6.22 -2.63 -3.19
CA LYS A 327 -7.09 -2.37 -4.36
C LYS A 327 -6.37 -1.57 -5.44
N ARG A 328 -5.35 -0.79 -5.07
CA ARG A 328 -4.46 -0.11 -6.02
C ARG A 328 -3.00 -0.50 -5.77
N GLN A 329 -2.19 -0.39 -6.80
CA GLN A 329 -0.74 -0.29 -6.72
C GLN A 329 -0.40 0.86 -5.77
N ILE A 330 0.75 0.79 -5.10
CA ILE A 330 1.23 1.86 -4.22
C ILE A 330 1.17 3.18 -5.00
N THR A 331 0.45 4.17 -4.50
CA THR A 331 0.37 5.49 -5.15
C THR A 331 1.57 6.36 -4.76
N GLN A 332 1.91 7.35 -5.59
CA GLN A 332 3.04 8.25 -5.34
C GLN A 332 2.91 8.97 -3.99
N GLY A 333 1.70 9.34 -3.59
CA GLY A 333 1.45 9.93 -2.27
C GLY A 333 1.64 8.94 -1.12
N GLN A 334 1.15 7.70 -1.23
CA GLN A 334 1.37 6.70 -0.16
C GLN A 334 2.87 6.41 0.02
N TYR A 335 3.61 6.36 -1.08
CA TYR A 335 5.05 6.16 -1.03
C TYR A 335 5.78 7.37 -0.42
N ALA A 336 5.34 8.60 -0.73
CA ALA A 336 5.87 9.82 -0.11
C ALA A 336 5.68 9.78 1.41
N ASP A 337 4.46 9.46 1.87
CA ASP A 337 4.12 9.33 3.28
C ASP A 337 4.97 8.28 3.98
N PHE A 338 5.12 7.09 3.37
CA PHE A 338 6.02 6.05 3.86
C PHE A 338 7.45 6.58 4.06
N VAL A 339 8.04 7.19 3.03
CA VAL A 339 9.41 7.73 3.10
C VAL A 339 9.53 8.82 4.17
N ASN A 340 8.49 9.64 4.36
CA ASN A 340 8.44 10.68 5.39
C ASN A 340 8.48 10.09 6.82
N THR A 341 8.19 8.80 7.00
CA THR A 341 8.34 8.13 8.30
C THR A 341 9.75 7.57 8.60
N LEU A 342 10.65 7.47 7.61
CA LEU A 342 11.92 6.71 7.67
C LEU A 342 13.15 7.42 8.30
N TRP A 343 13.04 7.94 9.52
CA TRP A 343 14.04 8.86 10.13
C TRP A 343 14.85 8.21 11.30
N LYS A 344 16.11 8.53 11.72
CA LYS A 344 17.10 9.65 11.58
C LYS A 344 18.56 9.20 11.93
N HIS A 345 19.63 9.88 11.42
CA HIS A 345 20.76 10.57 12.14
C HIS A 345 22.16 10.62 11.42
N THR A 346 22.64 11.83 11.08
CA THR A 346 23.94 12.24 10.42
C THR A 346 23.95 12.18 8.87
N PRO A 347 24.92 12.82 8.13
CA PRO A 347 24.72 13.86 7.09
C PRO A 347 23.94 13.49 5.83
N THR A 348 23.36 12.30 5.77
CA THR A 348 22.40 11.91 4.74
C THR A 348 21.31 11.12 5.42
N SER A 349 20.07 11.50 5.17
CA SER A 349 18.85 10.77 5.46
C SER A 349 18.86 9.42 4.73
N TYR A 350 19.77 8.52 5.08
CA TYR A 350 20.23 7.43 4.21
C TYR A 350 19.11 6.47 3.82
N ALA A 351 18.21 6.11 4.74
CA ALA A 351 17.00 5.34 4.41
C ALA A 351 16.09 6.11 3.43
N GLN A 352 15.78 7.39 3.70
CA GLN A 352 14.96 8.20 2.80
C GLN A 352 15.62 8.48 1.45
N MET A 353 16.95 8.55 1.40
CA MET A 353 17.71 8.75 0.18
C MET A 353 17.77 7.45 -0.62
N LEU A 354 18.11 6.34 0.02
CA LEU A 354 18.08 5.02 -0.61
C LEU A 354 16.71 4.71 -1.18
N ARG A 355 15.62 5.06 -0.49
CA ARG A 355 14.24 4.85 -0.90
C ARG A 355 13.71 5.93 -1.83
N HIS A 356 14.45 7.01 -2.06
CA HIS A 356 14.04 8.01 -3.02
C HIS A 356 14.44 7.58 -4.43
N PRO A 357 13.50 7.51 -5.39
CA PRO A 357 13.81 7.16 -6.77
C PRO A 357 14.44 8.35 -7.50
N TYR A 358 15.72 8.64 -7.23
CA TYR A 358 16.50 9.65 -7.96
C TYR A 358 16.48 9.31 -9.46
N GLY A 359 15.86 10.17 -10.27
CA GLY A 359 15.62 9.94 -11.70
C GLY A 359 14.15 9.77 -12.09
N ALA A 360 13.25 9.52 -11.14
CA ALA A 360 11.81 9.52 -11.39
C ALA A 360 11.23 10.93 -11.49
N GLN A 361 11.86 11.93 -10.86
CA GLN A 361 11.33 13.28 -10.79
C GLN A 361 11.22 13.91 -12.19
N GLY A 362 10.00 14.20 -12.63
CA GLY A 362 9.74 14.79 -13.95
C GLY A 362 9.96 13.84 -15.13
N SER A 363 10.29 12.57 -14.87
CA SER A 363 10.45 11.54 -15.90
C SER A 363 9.32 10.52 -15.77
N TYR A 364 8.81 10.07 -16.92
CA TYR A 364 7.75 9.08 -17.01
C TYR A 364 6.57 9.31 -16.05
N ARG A 365 6.10 10.57 -15.96
CA ARG A 365 5.00 11.03 -15.08
C ARG A 365 5.23 10.81 -13.58
N GLY A 366 6.48 10.64 -13.15
CA GLY A 366 6.89 10.65 -11.75
C GLY A 366 6.91 12.05 -11.16
N THR A 367 6.22 12.23 -10.02
CA THR A 367 5.99 13.54 -9.37
C THR A 367 6.50 13.62 -7.93
N LEU A 368 7.13 12.55 -7.42
CA LEU A 368 7.77 12.54 -6.11
C LEU A 368 8.91 13.56 -6.07
N GLN A 369 8.79 14.58 -5.24
CA GLN A 369 9.75 15.67 -5.10
C GLN A 369 10.16 15.86 -3.64
N VAL A 370 11.26 16.60 -3.44
CA VAL A 370 11.72 17.04 -2.12
C VAL A 370 11.28 18.48 -1.92
N SER A 371 10.31 18.73 -1.03
CA SER A 371 9.78 20.08 -0.79
C SER A 371 10.57 20.89 0.23
N ASP A 372 11.34 20.24 1.09
CA ASP A 372 12.14 20.86 2.14
C ASP A 372 13.53 20.22 2.18
N SER A 373 14.60 21.02 2.09
CA SER A 373 16.00 20.56 2.10
C SER A 373 16.57 20.30 3.49
N THR A 374 15.90 20.74 4.54
CA THR A 374 16.24 20.54 5.95
C THR A 374 15.72 19.20 6.45
N PHE A 375 14.46 18.89 6.14
CA PHE A 375 13.74 17.69 6.59
C PHE A 375 13.60 16.63 5.50
N PHE A 376 13.98 16.95 4.27
CA PHE A 376 13.85 16.06 3.11
C PHE A 376 12.42 15.54 2.90
N ILE A 377 11.42 16.36 3.24
CA ILE A 377 10.01 16.00 3.12
C ILE A 377 9.69 15.66 1.66
N ARG A 378 9.06 14.50 1.47
CA ARG A 378 8.59 14.01 0.19
C ARG A 378 7.17 14.47 -0.03
N VAL A 379 6.92 14.99 -1.23
CA VAL A 379 5.58 15.36 -1.70
C VAL A 379 5.39 14.81 -3.11
N ALA A 380 4.14 14.54 -3.48
CA ALA A 380 3.78 14.18 -4.85
C ALA A 380 2.71 15.15 -5.34
N THR A 381 2.93 15.77 -6.51
CA THR A 381 1.93 16.69 -7.10
C THR A 381 0.79 15.95 -7.81
N ARG A 382 0.96 14.63 -8.02
CA ARG A 382 -0.06 13.70 -8.50
C ARG A 382 -0.13 12.50 -7.56
N PRO A 383 -0.67 12.69 -6.36
CA PRO A 383 -0.42 11.72 -5.31
C PRO A 383 -1.28 10.46 -5.40
N ALA A 384 -2.41 10.48 -6.13
CA ALA A 384 -3.22 9.29 -6.39
C ALA A 384 -2.64 8.41 -7.52
N ARG A 385 -1.78 8.95 -8.39
CA ARG A 385 -1.14 8.20 -9.49
C ARG A 385 -0.34 7.01 -8.96
N ALA A 386 -0.38 5.89 -9.68
CA ALA A 386 0.45 4.75 -9.34
C ALA A 386 1.94 5.13 -9.31
N CYS A 387 2.65 4.64 -8.30
CA CYS A 387 4.05 4.94 -8.09
C CYS A 387 4.92 4.01 -8.92
N ASN A 388 5.48 4.55 -10.00
CA ASN A 388 6.53 3.89 -10.75
C ASN A 388 7.90 4.02 -10.05
N PHE A 389 8.93 3.38 -10.62
CA PHE A 389 10.28 3.32 -10.06
C PHE A 389 10.35 2.64 -8.69
N LEU A 390 9.45 1.70 -8.42
CA LEU A 390 9.54 0.86 -7.23
C LEU A 390 10.36 -0.39 -7.55
N SER A 391 11.43 -0.60 -6.79
CA SER A 391 12.16 -1.86 -6.73
C SER A 391 11.50 -2.85 -5.76
N TRP A 392 11.93 -4.10 -5.79
CA TRP A 392 11.50 -5.09 -4.79
C TRP A 392 11.83 -4.63 -3.36
N ALA A 393 12.99 -4.01 -3.16
CA ALA A 393 13.40 -3.43 -1.89
C ALA A 393 12.46 -2.32 -1.41
N ASP A 394 11.91 -1.52 -2.32
CA ASP A 394 11.00 -0.41 -2.00
C ASP A 394 9.60 -0.95 -1.64
N GLY A 395 9.07 -1.82 -2.48
CA GLY A 395 7.75 -2.42 -2.29
C GLY A 395 7.66 -3.26 -1.02
N THR A 396 8.67 -4.10 -0.74
CA THR A 396 8.72 -4.87 0.50
C THR A 396 8.95 -4.00 1.73
N ALA A 397 9.75 -2.94 1.67
CA ALA A 397 9.89 -2.03 2.80
C ALA A 397 8.56 -1.30 3.11
N PHE A 398 7.81 -0.89 2.08
CA PHE A 398 6.46 -0.35 2.25
C PHE A 398 5.52 -1.40 2.86
N ALA A 399 5.52 -2.64 2.36
CA ALA A 399 4.70 -3.71 2.89
C ALA A 399 5.03 -4.00 4.37
N ALA A 400 6.32 -4.06 4.74
CA ALA A 400 6.74 -4.25 6.12
C ALA A 400 6.26 -3.10 7.02
N TRP A 401 6.43 -1.86 6.56
CA TRP A 401 5.97 -0.66 7.26
C TRP A 401 4.45 -0.59 7.41
N ALA A 402 3.68 -1.02 6.42
CA ALA A 402 2.23 -1.05 6.47
C ALA A 402 1.70 -2.27 7.24
N ALA A 403 2.56 -3.14 7.77
CA ALA A 403 2.18 -4.44 8.30
C ALA A 403 1.34 -5.25 7.30
N LEU A 404 1.79 -5.32 6.06
CA LEU A 404 1.29 -6.18 5.00
C LEU A 404 2.39 -7.17 4.60
N ARG A 405 2.23 -7.89 3.49
CA ARG A 405 3.24 -8.76 2.90
C ARG A 405 3.28 -8.63 1.38
N PRO A 406 4.37 -9.00 0.70
CA PRO A 406 4.30 -9.23 -0.74
C PRO A 406 3.26 -10.32 -1.06
N MET A 407 2.62 -10.19 -2.22
CA MET A 407 1.75 -11.23 -2.78
C MET A 407 2.59 -12.30 -3.48
N SER A 408 2.10 -13.54 -3.54
CA SER A 408 2.68 -14.57 -4.41
C SER A 408 2.18 -14.42 -5.85
N GLU A 409 2.92 -14.97 -6.82
CA GLU A 409 2.46 -14.99 -8.21
C GLU A 409 1.19 -15.86 -8.42
N LEU A 410 0.92 -16.79 -7.50
CA LEU A 410 -0.30 -17.59 -7.53
C LEU A 410 -1.52 -16.81 -7.02
N GLU A 411 -1.33 -16.02 -5.96
CA GLU A 411 -2.34 -15.08 -5.46
C GLU A 411 -2.68 -14.00 -6.49
N TYR A 412 -1.67 -13.52 -7.23
CA TYR A 412 -1.88 -12.58 -8.33
C TYR A 412 -2.82 -13.15 -9.41
N GLU A 413 -2.59 -14.38 -9.88
CA GLU A 413 -3.49 -14.99 -10.88
C GLU A 413 -4.90 -15.24 -10.33
N LYS A 414 -5.01 -15.64 -9.06
CA LYS A 414 -6.31 -15.71 -8.36
C LYS A 414 -6.99 -14.35 -8.38
N ALA A 415 -6.29 -13.28 -8.03
CA ALA A 415 -6.85 -11.92 -7.97
C ALA A 415 -7.36 -11.43 -9.34
N CYS A 416 -6.73 -11.86 -10.44
CA CYS A 416 -7.18 -11.61 -11.80
C CYS A 416 -8.46 -12.38 -12.15
N ARG A 417 -8.37 -13.72 -12.11
CA ARG A 417 -9.35 -14.63 -12.72
C ARG A 417 -10.47 -15.08 -11.78
N GLY A 418 -10.16 -15.18 -10.48
CA GLY A 418 -11.05 -15.77 -9.49
C GLY A 418 -11.43 -17.21 -9.82
N ALA A 419 -12.72 -17.52 -9.71
CA ALA A 419 -13.26 -18.86 -10.00
C ALA A 419 -13.79 -18.99 -11.45
N ALA A 420 -13.61 -17.98 -12.30
CA ALA A 420 -14.05 -18.03 -13.69
C ALA A 420 -13.26 -19.10 -14.47
N ALA A 421 -13.91 -19.69 -15.48
CA ALA A 421 -13.26 -20.58 -16.42
C ALA A 421 -12.16 -19.80 -17.19
N PRO A 422 -10.96 -20.40 -17.37
CA PRO A 422 -9.86 -19.72 -18.03
C PRO A 422 -10.13 -19.52 -19.53
N ILE A 423 -9.75 -18.36 -20.05
CA ILE A 423 -9.78 -18.03 -21.48
C ILE A 423 -8.34 -17.88 -21.97
N ALA A 424 -8.03 -18.44 -23.13
CA ALA A 424 -6.70 -18.34 -23.73
C ALA A 424 -6.33 -16.86 -23.94
N GLN A 425 -5.13 -16.48 -23.49
CA GLN A 425 -4.58 -15.12 -23.62
C GLN A 425 -5.48 -14.04 -23.01
N GLU A 426 -6.24 -14.37 -21.96
CA GLU A 426 -7.12 -13.40 -21.31
C GLU A 426 -6.38 -12.33 -20.50
N PHE A 427 -7.02 -11.18 -20.40
CA PHE A 427 -6.67 -10.12 -19.48
C PHE A 427 -7.51 -10.22 -18.19
N ALA A 428 -7.18 -9.40 -17.18
CA ALA A 428 -7.80 -9.47 -15.86
C ALA A 428 -9.34 -9.37 -15.88
N TRP A 429 -9.95 -8.72 -16.87
CA TRP A 429 -11.41 -8.63 -17.02
C TRP A 429 -12.08 -9.89 -17.59
N GLY A 430 -11.32 -10.95 -17.88
CA GLY A 430 -11.85 -12.25 -18.32
C GLY A 430 -12.26 -12.27 -19.79
N SER A 431 -11.54 -11.54 -20.65
CA SER A 431 -11.65 -11.63 -22.11
C SER A 431 -10.33 -11.23 -22.76
N THR A 432 -10.26 -11.38 -24.08
CA THR A 432 -9.11 -10.93 -24.91
C THR A 432 -9.32 -9.53 -25.48
N GLU A 433 -10.40 -8.83 -25.11
CA GLU A 433 -10.75 -7.52 -25.65
C GLU A 433 -9.97 -6.41 -24.94
N LEU A 434 -8.94 -5.89 -25.62
CA LEU A 434 -8.13 -4.78 -25.14
C LEU A 434 -8.56 -3.48 -25.81
N ILE A 435 -8.95 -2.50 -25.00
CA ILE A 435 -9.24 -1.13 -25.44
C ILE A 435 -8.18 -0.25 -24.78
N ASN A 436 -7.15 0.09 -25.55
CA ASN A 436 -5.97 0.73 -25.00
C ASN A 436 -6.22 2.19 -24.59
N GLY A 437 -5.90 2.49 -23.34
CA GLY A 437 -6.00 3.82 -22.74
C GLY A 437 -4.88 4.74 -23.24
N LEU A 438 -5.25 5.76 -24.01
CA LEU A 438 -4.31 6.81 -24.45
C LEU A 438 -4.81 8.24 -24.25
N ALA A 439 -6.09 8.42 -23.94
CA ALA A 439 -6.71 9.73 -23.80
C ALA A 439 -7.28 9.91 -22.40
N ILE A 440 -6.82 10.97 -21.72
CA ILE A 440 -7.32 11.42 -20.43
C ILE A 440 -8.32 12.55 -20.66
N VAL A 441 -9.48 12.42 -20.05
CA VAL A 441 -10.56 13.41 -20.13
C VAL A 441 -10.91 13.88 -18.72
N GLY A 442 -10.77 15.17 -18.49
CA GLY A 442 -10.96 15.80 -17.18
C GLY A 442 -9.66 16.37 -16.62
N ASP A 443 -9.69 16.71 -15.33
CA ASP A 443 -8.57 17.32 -14.62
C ASP A 443 -7.84 16.29 -13.75
N GLU A 444 -6.60 16.00 -14.10
CA GLU A 444 -5.75 15.10 -13.31
C GLU A 444 -5.27 15.80 -12.04
N GLY A 445 -5.85 15.43 -10.92
CA GLY A 445 -5.78 16.16 -9.65
C GLY A 445 -7.18 16.42 -9.07
N GLY A 446 -8.20 16.31 -9.91
CA GLY A 446 -9.61 16.29 -9.55
C GLY A 446 -10.30 15.02 -10.06
N ARG A 447 -11.42 15.17 -10.77
CA ARG A 447 -12.13 14.05 -11.40
C ARG A 447 -11.75 13.95 -12.87
N TYR A 448 -11.28 12.77 -13.28
CA TYR A 448 -10.96 12.46 -14.66
C TYR A 448 -11.23 10.99 -14.95
N ALA A 449 -11.24 10.65 -16.23
CA ALA A 449 -11.31 9.28 -16.72
C ALA A 449 -10.31 9.09 -17.87
N MET A 450 -9.91 7.85 -18.09
CA MET A 450 -9.11 7.43 -19.23
C MET A 450 -9.96 6.57 -20.16
N ILE A 451 -9.99 6.92 -21.44
CA ILE A 451 -10.77 6.18 -22.44
C ILE A 451 -10.05 4.88 -22.76
N GLY A 452 -10.57 3.77 -22.24
CA GLY A 452 -9.99 2.44 -22.42
C GLY A 452 -10.22 1.56 -21.20
N ASN A 453 -9.65 0.36 -21.21
CA ASN A 453 -9.72 -0.61 -20.12
C ASN A 453 -8.35 -1.01 -19.55
N ALA A 454 -7.25 -0.60 -20.17
CA ALA A 454 -5.90 -0.74 -19.62
C ALA A 454 -4.95 0.25 -20.27
N SER A 455 -3.84 0.54 -19.60
CA SER A 455 -2.67 1.18 -20.21
C SER A 455 -1.60 0.12 -20.43
N LEU A 456 -1.48 -0.41 -21.65
CA LEU A 456 -0.62 -1.55 -21.98
C LEU A 456 -0.17 -1.44 -23.44
N GLY A 457 1.13 -1.61 -23.72
CA GLY A 457 1.64 -1.53 -25.10
C GLY A 457 1.86 -0.12 -25.63
N ASN A 458 1.98 0.88 -24.76
CA ASN A 458 2.06 2.31 -25.08
C ASN A 458 3.48 2.88 -25.05
N GLY A 459 4.52 2.05 -25.13
CA GLY A 459 5.91 2.47 -24.86
C GLY A 459 6.44 3.64 -25.69
N THR A 460 5.80 3.97 -26.82
CA THR A 460 6.13 5.11 -27.68
C THR A 460 4.95 6.06 -27.94
N SER A 461 3.78 5.80 -27.34
CA SER A 461 2.55 6.55 -27.57
C SER A 461 2.22 7.40 -26.32
N PRO A 462 2.55 8.71 -26.32
CA PRO A 462 2.28 9.57 -25.19
C PRO A 462 0.77 9.73 -24.97
N LEU A 463 0.39 9.88 -23.71
CA LEU A 463 -0.97 10.20 -23.32
C LEU A 463 -1.36 11.60 -23.81
N VAL A 464 -2.61 11.72 -24.25
CA VAL A 464 -3.22 13.00 -24.66
C VAL A 464 -4.21 13.44 -23.58
N GLY A 465 -4.18 14.72 -23.21
CA GLY A 465 -4.95 15.26 -22.09
C GLY A 465 -4.24 15.08 -20.73
N GLY A 466 -4.83 15.62 -19.67
CA GLY A 466 -4.17 15.66 -18.35
C GLY A 466 -2.83 16.41 -18.39
N ASP A 467 -1.82 15.90 -17.69
CA ASP A 467 -0.42 16.38 -17.79
C ASP A 467 0.37 15.74 -18.95
N GLY A 468 -0.27 14.88 -19.77
CA GLY A 468 0.32 14.21 -20.93
C GLY A 468 1.50 13.29 -20.61
N GLY A 469 2.29 12.97 -21.64
CA GLY A 469 3.55 12.23 -21.51
C GLY A 469 3.40 10.70 -21.46
N LEU A 470 4.51 10.01 -21.21
CA LEU A 470 4.57 8.55 -21.09
C LEU A 470 4.63 8.17 -19.61
N GLY A 471 3.81 7.25 -19.12
CA GLY A 471 3.88 6.85 -17.72
C GLY A 471 2.58 6.29 -17.17
N PRO A 472 2.57 5.93 -15.88
CA PRO A 472 1.39 5.40 -15.23
C PRO A 472 0.27 6.44 -15.07
N VAL A 473 -0.93 5.94 -14.84
CA VAL A 473 -2.14 6.68 -14.41
C VAL A 473 -2.56 6.20 -13.01
N GLU A 474 -3.61 6.80 -12.44
CA GLU A 474 -4.37 6.16 -11.35
C GLU A 474 -4.97 4.83 -11.83
N ASP A 475 -5.05 3.81 -10.96
CA ASP A 475 -5.44 2.46 -11.38
C ASP A 475 -6.90 2.35 -11.83
N ASP A 476 -7.80 3.14 -11.24
CA ASP A 476 -9.25 3.02 -11.38
C ASP A 476 -9.89 4.06 -12.31
N VAL A 477 -9.10 4.69 -13.18
CA VAL A 477 -9.58 5.76 -14.09
C VAL A 477 -10.18 5.24 -15.39
N PHE A 478 -10.05 3.96 -15.69
CA PHE A 478 -10.44 3.38 -16.97
C PHE A 478 -11.97 3.32 -17.16
N ALA A 479 -12.44 3.85 -18.30
CA ALA A 479 -13.82 3.76 -18.74
C ALA A 479 -13.88 3.66 -20.28
N ALA A 480 -14.18 2.48 -20.81
CA ALA A 480 -14.22 2.19 -22.24
C ALA A 480 -15.56 2.59 -22.91
N GLU A 481 -16.67 2.59 -22.18
CA GLU A 481 -17.97 3.04 -22.65
C GLU A 481 -18.25 4.50 -22.28
N ALA A 482 -17.44 5.43 -22.81
CA ALA A 482 -17.84 6.83 -22.88
C ALA A 482 -18.47 7.08 -24.26
N PRO A 483 -19.81 7.14 -24.42
CA PRO A 483 -20.40 7.54 -25.67
C PRO A 483 -20.15 9.05 -25.83
N PHE A 484 -19.12 9.43 -26.57
CA PHE A 484 -18.98 10.80 -27.02
C PHE A 484 -19.97 11.05 -28.16
N SER A 485 -21.04 11.79 -27.88
CA SER A 485 -21.47 12.84 -28.81
C SER A 485 -21.02 14.18 -28.26
N GLY A 486 -20.42 14.99 -29.12
CA GLY A 486 -19.64 16.16 -28.77
C GLY A 486 -20.36 17.24 -27.95
N ALA A 487 -19.54 17.98 -27.22
CA ALA A 487 -19.84 19.09 -26.31
C ALA A 487 -20.35 18.69 -24.92
N ALA A 488 -19.50 18.99 -23.93
CA ALA A 488 -19.85 19.22 -22.53
C ALA A 488 -20.33 18.00 -21.70
N TYR A 489 -19.36 17.54 -20.91
CA TYR A 489 -19.39 17.01 -19.55
C TYR A 489 -20.42 17.60 -18.53
N SER A 490 -21.54 18.20 -18.93
CA SER A 490 -22.47 18.89 -18.02
C SER A 490 -23.57 18.03 -17.39
N SER A 491 -23.58 16.70 -17.57
CA SER A 491 -24.69 15.85 -17.08
C SER A 491 -24.31 14.50 -16.45
N VAL A 492 -23.04 14.25 -16.10
CA VAL A 492 -22.64 13.02 -15.36
C VAL A 492 -23.26 12.95 -13.93
N ALA A 493 -24.05 13.95 -13.54
CA ALA A 493 -24.81 13.99 -12.30
C ALA A 493 -26.33 13.69 -12.43
N SER A 494 -26.90 13.45 -13.62
CA SER A 494 -28.38 13.44 -13.75
C SER A 494 -29.06 12.28 -14.51
N LEU A 495 -28.35 11.21 -14.90
CA LEU A 495 -29.01 10.04 -15.54
C LEU A 495 -28.75 8.69 -14.85
N ARG A 496 -28.81 8.69 -13.51
CA ARG A 496 -29.16 7.47 -12.74
C ARG A 496 -30.66 7.47 -12.42
N THR A 497 -31.53 7.33 -13.42
CA THR A 497 -32.92 6.89 -13.16
C THR A 497 -33.48 6.04 -14.29
N ALA A 498 -34.11 4.93 -13.87
CA ALA A 498 -35.17 4.17 -14.52
C ALA A 498 -34.93 3.63 -15.96
N SER A 499 -34.60 2.34 -16.09
CA SER A 499 -35.61 1.33 -16.47
C SER A 499 -35.01 -0.05 -16.81
N ALA A 500 -35.61 -1.05 -16.16
CA ALA A 500 -35.98 -2.37 -16.70
C ALA A 500 -34.93 -3.47 -16.99
N ARG A 501 -34.89 -4.43 -16.05
CA ARG A 501 -34.81 -5.92 -16.17
C ARG A 501 -33.52 -6.62 -15.65
N PRO A 502 -33.69 -7.82 -15.05
CA PRO A 502 -32.74 -8.40 -14.09
C PRO A 502 -31.54 -9.12 -14.72
N LEU A 503 -30.49 -9.23 -13.89
CA LEU A 503 -29.10 -9.54 -14.17
C LEU A 503 -28.84 -10.99 -14.64
N THR A 504 -28.37 -11.20 -15.87
CA THR A 504 -27.65 -12.44 -16.28
C THR A 504 -26.55 -12.27 -17.35
N ARG A 505 -26.22 -11.05 -17.82
CA ARG A 505 -25.15 -10.83 -18.84
C ARG A 505 -24.19 -9.67 -18.52
N ARG A 506 -24.34 -9.03 -17.36
CA ARG A 506 -23.72 -7.73 -17.03
C ARG A 506 -22.29 -7.80 -16.47
N SER A 507 -21.81 -8.97 -16.02
CA SER A 507 -20.52 -9.07 -15.32
C SER A 507 -19.28 -9.02 -16.22
N ILE A 508 -19.38 -9.38 -17.51
CA ILE A 508 -18.25 -9.33 -18.44
C ILE A 508 -18.16 -7.94 -19.10
N LEU A 509 -19.30 -7.36 -19.52
CA LEU A 509 -19.32 -6.03 -20.14
C LEU A 509 -18.86 -4.92 -19.17
N ASP A 510 -19.24 -4.98 -17.89
CA ASP A 510 -18.80 -4.01 -16.87
C ASP A 510 -17.30 -4.15 -16.53
N ARG A 511 -16.77 -5.37 -16.53
CA ARG A 511 -15.33 -5.62 -16.29
C ARG A 511 -14.48 -5.20 -17.49
N VAL A 512 -14.91 -5.54 -18.71
CA VAL A 512 -14.25 -5.10 -19.96
C VAL A 512 -14.28 -3.58 -20.05
N SER A 513 -15.38 -2.92 -19.69
CA SER A 513 -15.49 -1.46 -19.77
C SER A 513 -14.67 -0.72 -18.72
N THR A 514 -14.33 -1.35 -17.59
CA THR A 514 -13.59 -0.70 -16.49
C THR A 514 -12.17 -1.23 -16.29
N GLY A 515 -11.78 -2.28 -17.00
CA GLY A 515 -10.47 -2.93 -16.81
C GLY A 515 -10.33 -3.72 -15.51
N ARG A 516 -11.44 -3.99 -14.80
CA ARG A 516 -11.43 -4.58 -13.46
C ARG A 516 -11.42 -6.10 -13.49
N SER A 517 -10.75 -6.69 -12.49
CA SER A 517 -10.66 -8.13 -12.31
C SER A 517 -11.98 -8.79 -11.90
N TYR A 518 -11.99 -10.12 -11.76
CA TYR A 518 -13.15 -10.87 -11.27
C TYR A 518 -13.64 -10.38 -9.89
N TYR A 519 -12.71 -9.88 -9.07
CA TYR A 519 -12.99 -9.34 -7.74
C TYR A 519 -13.14 -7.82 -7.70
N GLY A 520 -13.16 -7.15 -8.87
CA GLY A 520 -13.26 -5.70 -8.96
C GLY A 520 -11.94 -4.95 -8.73
N ILE A 521 -10.80 -5.66 -8.79
CA ILE A 521 -9.47 -5.05 -8.59
C ILE A 521 -9.01 -4.42 -9.92
N PRO A 522 -8.76 -3.11 -9.97
CA PRO A 522 -8.31 -2.42 -11.17
C PRO A 522 -6.81 -2.64 -11.45
N ALA A 523 -6.42 -2.40 -12.71
CA ALA A 523 -5.02 -2.34 -13.17
C ALA A 523 -4.16 -3.57 -12.85
N LEU A 524 -4.76 -4.76 -12.74
CA LEU A 524 -3.97 -5.99 -12.70
C LEU A 524 -3.37 -6.30 -14.09
N THR A 525 -4.01 -5.90 -15.18
CA THR A 525 -3.42 -5.90 -16.53
C THR A 525 -2.99 -4.47 -16.90
N GLY A 526 -1.70 -4.27 -17.16
CA GLY A 526 -1.14 -2.98 -17.55
C GLY A 526 -0.88 -2.01 -16.40
N ASN A 527 -0.80 -0.73 -16.72
CA ASN A 527 -0.29 0.35 -15.87
C ASN A 527 1.18 0.11 -15.46
N LEU A 528 1.44 -0.62 -14.38
CA LEU A 528 2.79 -0.95 -13.92
C LEU A 528 2.96 -2.44 -13.69
N TRP A 529 4.18 -2.93 -13.87
CA TRP A 529 4.56 -4.27 -13.43
C TRP A 529 4.32 -4.43 -11.93
N GLU A 530 3.69 -5.53 -11.54
CA GLU A 530 3.56 -5.89 -10.13
C GLU A 530 4.58 -6.97 -9.75
N LEU A 531 5.33 -6.71 -8.67
CA LEU A 531 6.35 -7.62 -8.18
C LEU A 531 5.73 -8.62 -7.20
N CYS A 532 5.89 -9.91 -7.47
CA CYS A 532 5.35 -11.00 -6.66
C CYS A 532 6.45 -11.94 -6.15
N VAL A 533 6.22 -12.65 -5.04
CA VAL A 533 7.06 -13.78 -4.66
C VAL A 533 6.87 -14.92 -5.65
N THR A 534 7.98 -15.46 -6.17
CA THR A 534 7.97 -16.55 -7.16
C THR A 534 7.95 -17.93 -6.51
N VAL A 535 7.32 -18.91 -7.18
CA VAL A 535 7.51 -20.35 -6.91
C VAL A 535 8.70 -20.94 -7.69
N GLY A 536 9.31 -20.15 -8.57
CA GLY A 536 10.33 -20.56 -9.52
C GLY A 536 11.69 -20.88 -8.92
N ASN A 537 11.97 -20.61 -7.64
CA ASN A 537 13.21 -21.07 -7.01
C ASN A 537 13.01 -21.47 -5.55
N LYS A 538 14.03 -22.10 -4.95
CA LYS A 538 13.98 -22.63 -3.59
C LYS A 538 13.72 -21.52 -2.57
N GLU A 539 14.37 -20.37 -2.74
CA GLU A 539 14.29 -19.23 -1.84
C GLU A 539 12.88 -18.63 -1.86
N GLY A 540 12.25 -18.50 -3.03
CA GLY A 540 10.88 -18.02 -3.17
C GLY A 540 9.87 -18.98 -2.56
N ARG A 541 10.04 -20.29 -2.80
CA ARG A 541 9.24 -21.35 -2.18
C ARG A 541 9.39 -21.44 -0.65
N SER A 542 10.38 -20.76 -0.05
CA SER A 542 10.55 -20.69 1.40
C SER A 542 9.69 -19.60 2.07
N PHE A 543 9.04 -18.75 1.28
CA PHE A 543 8.08 -17.77 1.76
C PHE A 543 6.88 -18.44 2.41
N THR A 544 6.51 -17.95 3.60
CA THR A 544 5.46 -18.54 4.45
C THR A 544 4.21 -17.67 4.58
N GLY A 545 4.17 -16.52 3.90
CA GLY A 545 3.06 -15.59 4.02
C GLY A 545 3.00 -14.84 5.35
N ASP A 546 4.12 -14.75 6.06
CA ASP A 546 4.26 -13.92 7.26
C ASP A 546 4.10 -12.44 6.93
N HIS A 547 3.54 -11.67 7.87
CA HIS A 547 3.25 -10.25 7.70
C HIS A 547 4.34 -9.40 8.33
N GLY A 548 4.54 -8.20 7.78
CA GLY A 548 5.29 -7.16 8.46
C GLY A 548 4.67 -6.82 9.81
N ASP A 549 5.51 -6.35 10.72
CA ASP A 549 5.14 -5.89 12.06
C ASP A 549 5.08 -4.35 12.16
N GLY A 550 5.16 -3.67 11.01
CA GLY A 550 5.24 -2.22 10.93
C GLY A 550 6.64 -1.66 11.10
N SER A 551 7.67 -2.50 11.27
CA SER A 551 9.07 -2.10 11.38
C SER A 551 9.82 -2.21 10.05
N VAL A 552 10.90 -1.44 9.96
CA VAL A 552 11.90 -1.50 8.89
C VAL A 552 13.29 -1.40 9.53
N THR A 553 14.32 -1.85 8.83
CA THR A 553 15.71 -1.72 9.30
C THR A 553 16.16 -0.26 9.34
N ALA A 554 17.33 0.00 9.93
CA ALA A 554 17.95 1.34 9.91
C ALA A 554 18.22 1.86 8.47
N TYR A 555 18.29 0.96 7.48
CA TYR A 555 18.44 1.28 6.06
C TYR A 555 17.10 1.39 5.32
N GLY A 556 15.98 1.38 6.05
CA GLY A 556 14.64 1.40 5.47
C GLY A 556 14.34 0.17 4.62
N GLN A 557 14.86 -1.00 4.98
CA GLN A 557 14.56 -2.27 4.32
C GLN A 557 13.52 -3.06 5.12
N ALA A 558 12.78 -3.96 4.47
CA ALA A 558 12.04 -4.99 5.19
C ALA A 558 13.00 -5.84 6.06
N PRO A 559 12.63 -6.20 7.30
CA PRO A 559 13.45 -7.04 8.17
C PRO A 559 13.39 -8.52 7.75
N THR A 560 13.94 -8.84 6.58
CA THR A 560 14.08 -10.22 6.07
C THR A 560 15.21 -10.97 6.78
N ARG A 561 15.15 -12.30 6.77
CA ARG A 561 16.14 -13.16 7.47
C ARG A 561 17.59 -12.88 7.09
N ASP A 562 17.85 -12.58 5.82
CA ASP A 562 19.17 -12.31 5.28
C ASP A 562 19.72 -10.91 5.64
N VAL A 563 18.89 -10.01 6.15
CA VAL A 563 19.32 -8.73 6.74
C VAL A 563 19.14 -8.69 8.27
N GLY A 564 19.02 -9.86 8.90
CA GLY A 564 18.97 -10.01 10.36
C GLY A 564 17.59 -9.88 11.00
N GLY A 565 16.52 -9.92 10.20
CA GLY A 565 15.14 -9.95 10.69
C GLY A 565 14.52 -11.35 10.71
N SER A 566 13.20 -11.42 10.84
CA SER A 566 12.46 -12.69 10.94
C SER A 566 11.69 -13.06 9.66
N LEU A 567 11.44 -12.07 8.78
CA LEU A 567 10.55 -12.25 7.65
C LEU A 567 11.10 -13.25 6.64
N SER A 568 10.27 -14.22 6.24
CA SER A 568 10.57 -15.25 5.25
C SER A 568 10.63 -14.74 3.80
N TRP A 569 10.52 -13.42 3.61
CA TRP A 569 10.41 -12.81 2.30
C TRP A 569 11.75 -12.89 1.54
N PRO A 570 11.72 -13.00 0.21
CA PRO A 570 12.90 -12.84 -0.64
C PRO A 570 13.69 -11.57 -0.29
N GLY A 571 14.90 -11.74 0.23
CA GLY A 571 15.83 -10.63 0.48
C GLY A 571 16.89 -10.46 -0.62
N PRO A 572 17.86 -9.54 -0.45
CA PRO A 572 18.85 -9.17 -1.46
C PRO A 572 19.58 -10.32 -2.17
N ALA A 573 19.82 -11.44 -1.47
CA ALA A 573 20.58 -12.56 -2.01
C ALA A 573 19.75 -13.56 -2.82
N SER A 574 18.42 -13.47 -2.80
CA SER A 574 17.53 -14.54 -3.28
C SER A 574 17.08 -14.44 -4.73
N TRP A 575 16.92 -13.20 -5.24
CA TRP A 575 16.33 -12.90 -6.55
C TRP A 575 15.01 -13.66 -6.80
N ALA A 576 14.28 -13.93 -5.70
CA ALA A 576 13.15 -14.83 -5.69
C ALA A 576 11.81 -14.10 -5.81
N PHE A 577 11.73 -13.24 -6.82
CA PHE A 577 10.51 -12.52 -7.18
C PHE A 577 10.28 -12.54 -8.69
N ALA A 578 9.01 -12.40 -9.07
CA ALA A 578 8.50 -12.42 -10.43
C ALA A 578 7.83 -11.10 -10.78
N TRP A 579 7.74 -10.77 -12.07
CA TRP A 579 7.00 -9.61 -12.57
C TRP A 579 5.73 -10.08 -13.26
N ARG A 580 4.57 -9.53 -12.87
CA ARG A 580 3.24 -9.92 -13.38
C ARG A 580 2.46 -8.70 -13.89
N GLY A 581 1.55 -8.93 -14.83
CA GLY A 581 0.56 -7.94 -15.30
C GLY A 581 0.94 -7.05 -16.46
N GLY A 582 2.22 -6.99 -16.83
CA GLY A 582 2.69 -6.05 -17.85
C GLY A 582 2.64 -4.61 -17.34
N SER A 583 3.01 -3.67 -18.20
CA SER A 583 3.02 -2.24 -17.89
C SER A 583 2.58 -1.43 -19.10
N TRP A 584 2.40 -0.12 -18.90
CA TRP A 584 2.18 0.85 -19.97
C TRP A 584 3.26 0.79 -21.06
N PHE A 585 4.48 0.33 -20.76
CA PHE A 585 5.59 0.29 -21.71
C PHE A 585 5.69 -1.03 -22.49
N THR A 586 5.34 -2.16 -21.87
CA THR A 586 5.61 -3.49 -22.44
C THR A 586 4.64 -3.90 -23.53
N SER A 587 5.05 -4.87 -24.37
CA SER A 587 4.16 -5.46 -25.38
C SER A 587 2.92 -6.10 -24.75
N VAL A 588 1.82 -6.12 -25.50
CA VAL A 588 0.51 -6.60 -25.03
C VAL A 588 0.56 -8.02 -24.45
N GLY A 589 1.33 -8.92 -25.05
CA GLY A 589 1.43 -10.30 -24.57
C GLY A 589 2.06 -10.46 -23.19
N ARG A 590 2.72 -9.42 -22.66
CA ARG A 590 3.23 -9.39 -21.29
C ARG A 590 2.13 -9.09 -20.25
N GLY A 591 0.97 -8.60 -20.68
CA GLY A 591 -0.18 -8.28 -19.83
C GLY A 591 -1.23 -9.39 -19.68
N TYR A 592 -1.06 -10.53 -20.37
CA TYR A 592 -1.94 -11.68 -20.17
C TYR A 592 -1.83 -12.19 -18.74
N VAL A 593 -2.96 -12.63 -18.16
CA VAL A 593 -3.00 -13.11 -16.77
C VAL A 593 -1.96 -14.19 -16.52
N ALA A 594 -1.79 -15.12 -17.46
CA ALA A 594 -0.88 -16.26 -17.35
C ALA A 594 0.59 -15.94 -17.73
N ALA A 595 0.92 -14.74 -18.21
CA ALA A 595 2.25 -14.42 -18.75
C ALA A 595 3.32 -14.25 -17.66
N ARG A 596 4.34 -15.11 -17.64
CA ARG A 596 5.43 -15.09 -16.64
C ARG A 596 6.79 -14.81 -17.29
N PRO A 597 6.94 -13.68 -17.99
CA PRO A 597 8.17 -13.36 -18.75
C PRO A 597 9.41 -13.30 -17.85
N PHE A 598 9.21 -12.91 -16.59
CA PHE A 598 10.19 -12.94 -15.51
C PHE A 598 9.60 -13.79 -14.38
N GLY A 599 9.38 -15.08 -14.66
CA GLY A 599 8.79 -16.03 -13.71
C GLY A 599 9.65 -16.23 -12.45
N SER A 600 10.95 -15.95 -12.49
CA SER A 600 11.90 -15.92 -11.35
C SER A 600 13.09 -15.04 -11.73
N GLY A 601 13.90 -14.56 -10.78
CA GLY A 601 15.15 -13.88 -11.14
C GLY A 601 14.95 -12.55 -11.88
N ALA A 602 13.80 -11.91 -11.65
CA ALA A 602 13.53 -10.55 -12.11
C ALA A 602 14.69 -9.59 -11.77
N PRO A 603 14.88 -8.50 -12.54
CA PRO A 603 16.06 -7.66 -12.42
C PRO A 603 16.22 -7.15 -10.99
N GLY A 604 17.37 -7.48 -10.38
CA GLY A 604 17.98 -6.98 -9.14
C GLY A 604 17.07 -6.48 -8.00
N TYR A 605 17.36 -6.90 -6.75
CA TYR A 605 16.64 -6.47 -5.54
C TYR A 605 16.41 -4.94 -5.41
N PHE A 606 17.37 -4.12 -5.87
CA PHE A 606 17.31 -2.65 -5.84
C PHE A 606 17.03 -2.01 -7.21
N TYR A 607 16.77 -2.80 -8.25
CA TYR A 607 16.52 -2.28 -9.59
C TYR A 607 15.17 -1.57 -9.64
N ARG A 608 15.18 -0.32 -10.13
CA ARG A 608 14.00 0.51 -10.31
C ARG A 608 13.73 0.69 -11.79
N SER A 609 12.65 0.11 -12.29
CA SER A 609 12.19 0.40 -13.64
C SER A 609 11.18 1.52 -13.64
N PHE A 610 11.19 2.33 -14.69
CA PHE A 610 10.23 3.43 -14.86
C PHE A 610 8.78 2.94 -15.04
N ASP A 611 8.59 1.64 -15.22
CA ASP A 611 7.31 0.96 -15.42
C ASP A 611 7.05 -0.15 -14.38
N SER A 612 7.83 -0.18 -13.28
CA SER A 612 7.60 -1.10 -12.15
C SER A 612 6.94 -0.42 -10.97
N GLY A 613 5.92 -1.10 -10.42
CA GLY A 613 5.14 -0.71 -9.26
C GLY A 613 5.12 -1.84 -8.23
N PHE A 614 4.18 -1.78 -7.30
CA PHE A 614 4.03 -2.82 -6.28
C PHE A 614 2.63 -2.81 -5.68
N ARG A 615 2.16 -3.98 -5.26
CA ARG A 615 0.91 -4.16 -4.51
C ARG A 615 1.14 -5.17 -3.39
N ALA A 616 0.69 -4.83 -2.19
CA ALA A 616 0.85 -5.69 -1.02
C ALA A 616 -0.46 -6.46 -0.73
N ALA A 617 -0.32 -7.60 -0.05
CA ALA A 617 -1.40 -8.45 0.40
C ALA A 617 -1.34 -8.65 1.93
N ARG A 618 -2.38 -9.22 2.51
CA ARG A 618 -2.38 -9.75 3.88
C ARG A 618 -3.31 -10.95 3.94
N THR A 619 -2.92 -12.00 4.66
CA THR A 619 -3.80 -13.15 4.88
C THR A 619 -5.05 -12.72 5.65
N ALA A 620 -6.23 -13.22 5.27
CA ALA A 620 -7.45 -12.88 5.98
C ALA A 620 -7.42 -13.47 7.42
N PRO A 621 -7.87 -12.72 8.44
CA PRO A 621 -7.85 -13.18 9.83
C PRO A 621 -8.76 -14.37 10.13
#